data_AF-A0A364KSR9-F1
#
_entry.id   AF-A0A364KSR9-F1
#
_cell.length_a   1.000
_cell.length_b   1.000
_cell.length_c   1.000
_cell.angle_alpha   90.00
_cell.angle_beta   90.00
_cell.angle_gamma   90.00
#
_symmetry.space_group_name_H-M   'P 1'
#
loop_
_entity.id
_entity.type
_entity.pdbx_description
1 polymer ?
#
loop_
_entity_poly.entity_id
_entity_poly.type
_entity_poly.pdbx_seq_one_letter_code
_entity_poly.pdbx_strand_id
1 'polypeptide(L)'
;MNVQAALDSGMSPMIHDGDYNTQPPSNVSDRDLLHATRQQHEKTLDASPESSNQSSLQSLLAKSLPLRLQVTTLMNSLQDQTTYDHILAVGKELALASGEITAKLDRATSGINGLPATQFAQSHCSHLIRRLPMCLHFVYAIKSKKNPLYSHSQKVCLEAALDIISLLDDDLYSRLLLSGGGMFRDVSTRAAILIFMELSPDAEAEVSSLTKRRYQERQSFLLQYAQRLVQYAEDRIREGETSVKTYVFLRLMMARAEARFKDCPFTENDMTEALREGFDKCQTMLKDRLLNVNQANVHDDAVPGSPLGAWTPNELNEPSYSDFPTDNFSLVNDVNIDFDFLSDQLPSQWVDQTWF
;
A
#
# COMPACT_ATOMS: atom_id res chain seq x y z
N MET A 1 7.71 14.14 -4.08
CA MET A 1 8.42 13.00 -4.72
C MET A 1 9.59 12.52 -3.85
N ASN A 2 10.56 13.38 -3.47
CA ASN A 2 11.74 12.97 -2.69
C ASN A 2 11.41 12.16 -1.41
N VAL A 3 10.52 12.65 -0.54
CA VAL A 3 10.06 11.90 0.66
C VAL A 3 9.58 10.50 0.33
N GLN A 4 8.77 10.35 -0.72
CA GLN A 4 8.19 9.06 -1.08
C GLN A 4 9.25 8.10 -1.61
N ALA A 5 10.16 8.59 -2.45
CA ALA A 5 11.28 7.81 -2.95
C ALA A 5 12.25 7.40 -1.83
N ALA A 6 12.54 8.30 -0.89
CA ALA A 6 13.36 8.00 0.29
C ALA A 6 12.69 6.94 1.18
N LEU A 7 11.37 7.04 1.40
CA LEU A 7 10.60 6.05 2.15
C LEU A 7 10.60 4.67 1.48
N ASP A 8 10.53 4.60 0.15
CA ASP A 8 10.51 3.35 -0.61
C ASP A 8 11.90 2.70 -0.71
N SER A 9 12.94 3.51 -0.90
CA SER A 9 14.32 3.03 -1.09
C SER A 9 15.07 2.75 0.20
N GLY A 10 14.56 3.18 1.36
CA GLY A 10 15.28 3.12 2.63
C GLY A 10 16.47 4.10 2.70
N MET A 11 16.53 5.09 1.80
CA MET A 11 17.61 6.07 1.75
C MET A 11 17.24 7.34 2.50
N SER A 12 18.21 8.02 3.12
CA SER A 12 17.97 9.34 3.70
C SER A 12 17.41 10.30 2.63
N PRO A 13 16.43 11.16 2.96
CA PRO A 13 15.97 12.21 2.06
C PRO A 13 17.13 13.07 1.57
N MET A 14 17.07 13.50 0.30
CA MET A 14 18.11 14.39 -0.27
C MET A 14 17.85 15.86 0.03
N ILE A 15 16.65 16.19 0.50
CA ILE A 15 16.20 17.56 0.81
C ILE A 15 15.85 17.57 2.29
N HIS A 16 16.37 18.54 3.02
CA HIS A 16 16.10 18.80 4.42
C HIS A 16 15.18 20.01 4.56
N ASP A 17 14.60 20.19 5.73
CA ASP A 17 13.66 21.30 5.99
C ASP A 17 14.30 22.69 5.75
N GLY A 18 15.60 22.83 6.00
CA GLY A 18 16.35 24.06 5.76
C GLY A 18 16.69 24.35 4.30
N ASP A 19 16.49 23.39 3.38
CA ASP A 19 16.91 23.52 1.98
C ASP A 19 15.89 24.31 1.12
N TYR A 20 14.71 24.62 1.67
CA TYR A 20 13.66 25.36 0.98
C TYR A 20 13.04 26.43 1.87
N ASN A 21 12.68 27.57 1.27
CA ASN A 21 11.95 28.66 1.93
C ASN A 21 10.61 28.99 1.25
N THR A 22 10.22 28.17 0.26
CA THR A 22 8.98 28.34 -0.49
C THR A 22 7.78 28.14 0.41
N GLN A 23 6.90 29.14 0.47
CA GLN A 23 5.66 29.04 1.24
C GLN A 23 4.68 28.07 0.56
N PRO A 24 3.81 27.38 1.32
CA PRO A 24 2.74 26.55 0.77
C PRO A 24 1.89 27.33 -0.25
N PRO A 25 1.33 26.66 -1.28
CA PRO A 25 0.48 27.31 -2.25
C PRO A 25 -0.71 27.99 -1.57
N SER A 26 -1.01 29.21 -1.99
CA SER A 26 -2.14 29.99 -1.49
C SER A 26 -3.45 29.33 -1.91
N ASN A 27 -4.40 29.26 -0.99
CA ASN A 27 -5.70 28.65 -1.23
C ASN A 27 -6.69 29.65 -1.84
N VAL A 28 -6.33 30.24 -2.98
CA VAL A 28 -7.15 31.24 -3.67
C VAL A 28 -7.83 30.57 -4.85
N SER A 29 -9.15 30.74 -4.99
CA SER A 29 -9.86 30.15 -6.12
C SER A 29 -9.56 30.91 -7.41
N ASP A 30 -9.65 30.25 -8.57
CA ASP A 30 -9.50 30.92 -9.87
C ASP A 30 -10.47 32.09 -10.02
N ARG A 31 -11.67 32.00 -9.43
CA ARG A 31 -12.65 33.10 -9.40
C ARG A 31 -12.11 34.29 -8.63
N ASP A 32 -11.52 34.07 -7.45
CA ASP A 32 -10.93 35.13 -6.64
C ASP A 32 -9.70 35.74 -7.33
N LEU A 33 -8.90 34.94 -8.04
CA LEU A 33 -7.78 35.43 -8.85
C LEU A 33 -8.28 36.32 -10.00
N LEU A 34 -9.36 35.92 -10.69
CA LEU A 34 -10.00 36.72 -11.73
C LEU A 34 -10.62 38.01 -11.17
N HIS A 35 -11.21 37.96 -9.97
CA HIS A 35 -11.73 39.13 -9.27
C HIS A 35 -10.62 40.08 -8.82
N ALA A 36 -9.50 39.58 -8.31
CA ALA A 36 -8.33 40.38 -7.94
C ALA A 36 -7.72 41.07 -9.18
N THR A 37 -7.67 40.39 -10.32
CA THR A 37 -7.20 40.95 -11.59
C THR A 37 -8.15 42.03 -12.13
N ARG A 38 -9.48 41.88 -11.93
CA ARG A 38 -10.48 42.91 -12.28
C ARG A 38 -10.51 44.09 -11.31
N GLN A 39 -10.30 43.86 -10.01
CA GLN A 39 -10.25 44.93 -8.99
C GLN A 39 -9.00 45.81 -9.09
N GLN A 40 -7.93 45.36 -9.78
CA GLN A 40 -6.86 46.25 -10.20
C GLN A 40 -7.30 47.27 -11.27
N HIS A 41 -8.39 47.02 -11.99
CA HIS A 41 -8.97 47.94 -12.97
C HIS A 41 -10.17 48.75 -12.44
N GLU A 42 -10.94 48.23 -11.47
CA GLU A 42 -12.07 48.96 -10.88
C GLU A 42 -12.02 48.88 -9.35
N LYS A 43 -11.69 50.03 -8.74
CA LYS A 43 -11.88 50.24 -7.30
C LYS A 43 -13.39 50.23 -7.02
N THR A 44 -13.73 49.55 -5.93
CA THR A 44 -15.02 49.49 -5.21
C THR A 44 -16.05 48.49 -5.72
N LEU A 45 -16.34 47.46 -4.91
CA LEU A 45 -17.63 47.26 -4.22
C LEU A 45 -17.68 45.85 -3.60
N ASP A 46 -17.83 45.82 -2.27
CA ASP A 46 -18.34 44.77 -1.37
C ASP A 46 -18.24 43.30 -1.83
N ALA A 47 -17.18 42.61 -1.38
CA ALA A 47 -17.08 41.15 -1.46
C ALA A 47 -17.42 40.51 -0.10
N SER A 48 -18.53 39.76 -0.07
CA SER A 48 -18.94 38.87 1.02
C SER A 48 -17.84 37.84 1.35
N PRO A 49 -17.55 37.51 2.63
CA PRO A 49 -16.38 36.73 3.04
C PRO A 49 -16.56 35.20 2.95
N GLU A 50 -17.53 34.68 2.18
CA GLU A 50 -17.95 33.27 2.32
C GLU A 50 -17.34 32.27 1.31
N SER A 51 -16.37 32.64 0.46
CA SER A 51 -15.93 31.72 -0.60
C SER A 51 -14.43 31.44 -0.67
N SER A 52 -13.75 31.07 0.43
CA SER A 52 -12.49 30.28 0.28
C SER A 52 -12.01 29.55 1.55
N ASN A 53 -12.88 28.75 2.19
CA ASN A 53 -12.47 27.90 3.33
C ASN A 53 -12.07 26.46 2.93
N GLN A 54 -12.06 26.12 1.64
CA GLN A 54 -11.68 24.77 1.19
C GLN A 54 -10.18 24.65 1.04
N SER A 55 -9.46 24.21 2.08
CA SER A 55 -8.00 24.00 2.01
C SER A 55 -7.61 23.04 0.88
N SER A 56 -6.82 23.52 -0.09
CA SER A 56 -6.31 22.70 -1.18
C SER A 56 -5.42 21.56 -0.67
N LEU A 57 -5.53 20.39 -1.29
CA LEU A 57 -4.74 19.21 -0.93
C LEU A 57 -3.23 19.47 -1.04
N GLN A 58 -2.81 20.29 -2.01
CA GLN A 58 -1.41 20.69 -2.17
C GLN A 58 -0.92 21.49 -0.96
N SER A 59 -1.76 22.37 -0.38
CA SER A 59 -1.42 23.12 0.83
C SER A 59 -1.25 22.20 2.03
N LEU A 60 -2.09 21.18 2.17
CA LEU A 60 -1.98 20.18 3.24
C LEU A 60 -0.73 19.32 3.13
N LEU A 61 -0.42 18.86 1.92
CA LEU A 61 0.81 18.11 1.66
C LEU A 61 2.06 18.97 1.88
N ALA A 62 2.04 20.24 1.49
CA ALA A 62 3.14 21.16 1.73
C ALA A 62 3.37 21.41 3.24
N LYS A 63 2.29 21.67 4.00
CA LYS A 63 2.38 21.89 5.46
C LYS A 63 2.88 20.66 6.23
N SER A 64 2.59 19.46 5.76
CA SER A 64 3.08 18.22 6.37
C SER A 64 4.50 17.84 5.95
N LEU A 65 5.10 18.51 4.95
CA LEU A 65 6.40 18.14 4.40
C LEU A 65 7.52 18.06 5.45
N PRO A 66 7.71 19.03 6.36
CA PRO A 66 8.78 18.99 7.35
C PRO A 66 8.71 17.74 8.23
N LEU A 67 7.52 17.44 8.76
CA LEU A 67 7.31 16.26 9.61
C LEU A 67 7.53 14.95 8.84
N ARG A 68 7.10 14.89 7.58
CA ARG A 68 7.33 13.71 6.75
C ARG A 68 8.82 13.50 6.45
N LEU A 69 9.58 14.57 6.23
CA LEU A 69 11.05 14.51 6.08
C LEU A 69 11.74 14.05 7.36
N GLN A 70 11.32 14.57 8.51
CA GLN A 70 11.83 14.13 9.82
C GLN A 70 11.60 12.64 10.04
N VAL A 71 10.38 12.14 9.79
CA VAL A 71 10.03 10.72 9.91
C VAL A 71 10.89 9.86 8.98
N THR A 72 11.01 10.23 7.70
CA THR A 72 11.81 9.44 6.74
C THR A 72 13.31 9.46 7.09
N THR A 73 13.84 10.59 7.54
CA THR A 73 15.24 10.69 8.00
C THR A 73 15.47 9.79 9.21
N LEU A 74 14.55 9.81 10.17
CA LEU A 74 14.61 8.97 11.36
C LEU A 74 14.62 7.48 11.02
N MET A 75 13.72 7.07 10.13
CA MET A 75 13.59 5.68 9.70
C MET A 75 14.81 5.16 8.93
N ASN A 76 15.48 6.02 8.18
CA ASN A 76 16.56 5.66 7.28
C ASN A 76 17.94 6.04 7.83
N SER A 77 18.04 6.38 9.12
CA SER A 77 19.30 6.68 9.79
C SER A 77 20.03 5.39 10.16
N LEU A 78 21.20 5.18 9.57
CA LEU A 78 22.06 4.00 9.82
C LEU A 78 22.94 4.15 11.07
N GLN A 79 23.14 5.38 11.55
CA GLN A 79 24.13 5.68 12.59
C GLN A 79 23.55 5.64 14.01
N ASP A 80 22.27 5.97 14.17
CA ASP A 80 21.62 6.07 15.47
C ASP A 80 20.53 5.01 15.63
N GLN A 81 20.73 4.09 16.58
CA GLN A 81 19.64 3.22 17.01
C GLN A 81 18.56 4.08 17.69
N THR A 82 17.50 4.34 16.95
CA THR A 82 16.39 5.15 17.45
C THR A 82 15.69 4.41 18.60
N THR A 83 15.59 5.05 19.76
CA THR A 83 14.88 4.51 20.91
C THR A 83 13.39 4.40 20.64
N TYR A 84 12.73 3.40 21.23
CA TYR A 84 11.29 3.23 21.05
C TYR A 84 10.49 4.44 21.56
N ASP A 85 10.94 5.09 22.63
CA ASP A 85 10.32 6.32 23.15
C ASP A 85 10.33 7.45 22.12
N HIS A 86 11.41 7.58 21.35
CA HIS A 86 11.50 8.58 20.28
C HIS A 86 10.55 8.25 19.13
N ILE A 87 10.41 6.97 18.76
CA ILE A 87 9.41 6.51 17.79
C ILE A 87 7.99 6.84 18.24
N LEU A 88 7.68 6.66 19.53
CA LEU A 88 6.38 7.01 20.09
C LEU A 88 6.14 8.53 20.07
N ALA A 89 7.15 9.34 20.39
CA ALA A 89 7.05 10.80 20.38
C ALA A 89 6.76 11.32 18.96
N VAL A 90 7.56 10.92 17.98
CA VAL A 90 7.36 11.31 16.56
C VAL A 90 6.06 10.73 16.00
N GLY A 91 5.72 9.49 16.37
CA GLY A 91 4.45 8.85 16.00
C GLY A 91 3.23 9.61 16.51
N LYS A 92 3.30 10.21 17.70
CA LYS A 92 2.23 11.07 18.24
C LYS A 92 2.06 12.35 17.43
N GLU A 93 3.15 13.02 17.08
CA GLU A 93 3.11 14.21 16.22
C GLU A 93 2.50 13.89 14.86
N LEU A 94 2.92 12.76 14.27
CA LEU A 94 2.40 12.25 13.02
C LEU A 94 0.91 11.92 13.09
N ALA A 95 0.44 11.31 14.18
CA ALA A 95 -0.98 11.00 14.38
C ALA A 95 -1.83 12.27 14.45
N LEU A 96 -1.36 13.31 15.16
CA LEU A 96 -2.05 14.61 15.25
C LEU A 96 -2.14 15.28 13.87
N ALA A 97 -1.02 15.35 13.15
CA ALA A 97 -0.99 15.93 11.80
C ALA A 97 -1.86 15.15 10.81
N SER A 98 -1.81 13.83 10.86
CA SER A 98 -2.63 12.95 10.01
C SER A 98 -4.12 13.14 10.29
N GLY A 99 -4.51 13.21 11.56
CA GLY A 99 -5.91 13.45 11.95
C GLY A 99 -6.44 14.81 11.48
N GLU A 100 -5.62 15.87 11.53
CA GLU A 100 -6.00 17.18 10.99
C GLU A 100 -6.22 17.14 9.47
N ILE A 101 -5.34 16.42 8.75
CA ILE A 101 -5.46 16.25 7.29
C ILE A 101 -6.72 15.47 6.96
N THR A 102 -6.97 14.34 7.62
CA THR A 102 -8.19 13.53 7.42
C THR A 102 -9.45 14.33 7.72
N ALA A 103 -9.51 15.05 8.83
CA ALA A 103 -10.68 15.88 9.16
C ALA A 103 -10.93 17.02 8.15
N LYS A 104 -9.88 17.53 7.49
CA LYS A 104 -10.02 18.48 6.38
C LYS A 104 -10.49 17.79 5.10
N LEU A 105 -10.02 16.58 4.85
CA LEU A 105 -10.42 15.75 3.73
C LEU A 105 -11.93 15.45 3.77
N ASP A 106 -12.41 14.96 4.91
CA ASP A 106 -13.81 14.55 5.10
C ASP A 106 -14.78 15.74 4.95
N ARG A 107 -14.37 16.92 5.41
CA ARG A 107 -15.12 18.16 5.23
C ARG A 107 -15.19 18.58 3.76
N ALA A 108 -14.12 18.39 2.99
CA ALA A 108 -14.12 18.67 1.56
C ALA A 108 -15.03 17.72 0.77
N THR A 109 -15.09 16.44 1.17
CA THR A 109 -15.95 15.41 0.56
C THR A 109 -17.43 15.70 0.76
N SER A 110 -17.80 16.26 1.92
CA SER A 110 -19.21 16.52 2.28
C SER A 110 -19.84 17.70 1.53
N GLY A 111 -19.04 18.55 0.86
CA GLY A 111 -19.50 19.81 0.25
C GLY A 111 -19.66 19.81 -1.27
N ILE A 112 -19.22 18.78 -1.98
CA ILE A 112 -19.16 18.77 -3.45
C ILE A 112 -19.72 17.44 -3.97
N ASN A 113 -20.72 17.49 -4.85
CA ASN A 113 -21.09 16.35 -5.70
C ASN A 113 -19.85 15.97 -6.53
N GLY A 114 -19.18 14.91 -6.08
CA GLY A 114 -17.76 14.66 -6.29
C GLY A 114 -17.33 14.57 -7.75
N LEU A 115 -16.54 15.55 -8.19
CA LEU A 115 -15.77 15.40 -9.43
C LEU A 115 -14.79 14.23 -9.26
N PRO A 116 -14.66 13.32 -10.24
CA PRO A 116 -13.80 12.14 -10.10
C PRO A 116 -12.33 12.49 -9.80
N ALA A 117 -11.84 13.63 -10.30
CA ALA A 117 -10.49 14.12 -10.02
C ALA A 117 -10.28 14.51 -8.54
N THR A 118 -11.31 15.04 -7.87
CA THR A 118 -11.26 15.39 -6.45
C THR A 118 -11.15 14.13 -5.62
N GLN A 119 -12.01 13.14 -5.87
CA GLN A 119 -11.98 11.85 -5.17
C GLN A 119 -10.61 11.17 -5.29
N PHE A 120 -10.06 11.10 -6.50
CA PHE A 120 -8.73 10.53 -6.73
C PHE A 120 -7.66 11.26 -5.90
N ALA A 121 -7.65 12.60 -5.92
CA ALA A 121 -6.66 13.38 -5.18
C ALA A 121 -6.80 13.18 -3.66
N GLN A 122 -8.02 12.98 -3.17
CA GLN A 122 -8.28 12.68 -1.76
C GLN A 122 -7.74 11.31 -1.37
N SER A 123 -8.07 10.26 -2.13
CA SER A 123 -7.55 8.90 -1.92
C SER A 123 -6.03 8.85 -2.02
N HIS A 124 -5.45 9.63 -2.94
CA HIS A 124 -4.00 9.78 -3.04
C HIS A 124 -3.39 10.42 -1.80
N CYS A 125 -3.96 11.54 -1.32
CA CYS A 125 -3.49 12.19 -0.09
C CYS A 125 -3.58 11.24 1.11
N SER A 126 -4.72 10.57 1.28
CA SER A 126 -4.92 9.55 2.32
C SER A 126 -3.87 8.44 2.26
N HIS A 127 -3.60 7.90 1.06
CA HIS A 127 -2.55 6.90 0.85
C HIS A 127 -1.20 7.43 1.36
N LEU A 128 -0.74 8.60 0.88
CA LEU A 128 0.57 9.14 1.24
C LEU A 128 0.73 9.36 2.75
N ILE A 129 -0.33 9.85 3.42
CA ILE A 129 -0.30 10.14 4.86
C ILE A 129 -0.34 8.85 5.69
N ARG A 130 -1.23 7.89 5.35
CA ARG A 130 -1.42 6.63 6.10
C ARG A 130 -0.21 5.70 6.04
N ARG A 131 0.63 5.83 4.99
CA ARG A 131 1.86 5.05 4.87
C ARG A 131 2.92 5.36 5.90
N LEU A 132 3.07 6.63 6.29
CA LEU A 132 4.10 7.05 7.23
C LEU A 132 3.99 6.39 8.60
N PRO A 133 2.82 6.40 9.29
CA PRO A 133 2.71 5.75 10.59
C PRO A 133 2.89 4.23 10.47
N MET A 134 2.39 3.62 9.39
CA MET A 134 2.62 2.20 9.13
C MET A 134 4.10 1.88 9.02
N CYS A 135 4.84 2.64 8.21
CA CYS A 135 6.27 2.49 7.99
C CYS A 135 7.07 2.72 9.27
N LEU A 136 6.79 3.81 10.00
CA LEU A 136 7.48 4.17 11.25
C LEU A 136 7.35 3.08 12.33
N HIS A 137 6.16 2.49 12.44
CA HIS A 137 5.88 1.49 13.47
C HIS A 137 6.13 0.04 13.01
N PHE A 138 6.39 -0.21 11.73
CA PHE A 138 6.38 -1.56 11.13
C PHE A 138 7.26 -2.56 11.88
N VAL A 139 8.54 -2.25 12.08
CA VAL A 139 9.49 -3.16 12.74
C VAL A 139 9.05 -3.46 14.19
N TYR A 140 8.53 -2.45 14.89
CA TYR A 140 8.03 -2.61 16.25
C TYR A 140 6.71 -3.38 16.30
N ALA A 141 5.86 -3.25 15.28
CA ALA A 141 4.65 -4.06 15.13
C ALA A 141 5.00 -5.54 14.96
N ILE A 142 6.05 -5.88 14.20
CA ILE A 142 6.53 -7.27 14.12
C ILE A 142 7.10 -7.73 15.48
N LYS A 143 7.90 -6.89 16.14
CA LYS A 143 8.48 -7.19 17.47
C LYS A 143 7.40 -7.40 18.55
N SER A 144 6.18 -6.89 18.37
CA SER A 144 5.11 -7.03 19.37
C SER A 144 4.71 -8.48 19.61
N LYS A 145 4.94 -9.36 18.64
CA LYS A 145 4.70 -10.81 18.77
C LYS A 145 5.56 -11.48 19.83
N LYS A 146 6.75 -10.93 20.09
CA LYS A 146 7.66 -11.45 21.11
C LYS A 146 7.67 -10.59 22.37
N ASN A 147 7.32 -9.32 22.24
CA ASN A 147 7.39 -8.37 23.33
C ASN A 147 6.15 -7.46 23.35
N PRO A 148 5.22 -7.66 24.30
CA PRO A 148 4.01 -6.85 24.46
C PRO A 148 4.25 -5.35 24.65
N LEU A 149 5.47 -4.91 24.99
CA LEU A 149 5.84 -3.50 25.08
C LEU A 149 5.55 -2.74 23.77
N TYR A 150 5.59 -3.44 22.63
CA TYR A 150 5.36 -2.85 21.31
C TYR A 150 3.91 -2.96 20.80
N SER A 151 2.94 -3.35 21.64
CA SER A 151 1.53 -3.49 21.23
C SER A 151 0.91 -2.20 20.67
N HIS A 152 1.39 -1.02 21.10
CA HIS A 152 0.95 0.25 20.52
C HIS A 152 1.31 0.33 19.01
N SER A 153 2.53 -0.03 18.64
CA SER A 153 2.97 -0.05 17.24
C SER A 153 2.14 -1.01 16.39
N GLN A 154 1.85 -2.20 16.92
CA GLN A 154 0.98 -3.18 16.25
C GLN A 154 -0.40 -2.59 15.95
N LYS A 155 -1.02 -1.92 16.93
CA LYS A 155 -2.31 -1.26 16.75
C LYS A 155 -2.26 -0.19 15.67
N VAL A 156 -1.28 0.72 15.74
CA VAL A 156 -1.13 1.82 14.76
C VAL A 156 -0.92 1.27 13.34
N CYS A 157 -0.07 0.27 13.18
CA CYS A 157 0.17 -0.37 11.89
C CYS A 157 -1.07 -1.08 11.34
N LEU A 158 -1.81 -1.80 12.19
CA LEU A 158 -3.02 -2.50 11.78
C LEU A 158 -4.12 -1.51 11.33
N GLU A 159 -4.34 -0.44 12.09
CA GLU A 159 -5.29 0.61 11.72
C GLU A 159 -4.92 1.22 10.36
N ALA A 160 -3.65 1.62 10.17
CA ALA A 160 -3.16 2.16 8.91
C ALA A 160 -3.27 1.16 7.74
N ALA A 161 -3.04 -0.14 7.99
CA ALA A 161 -3.18 -1.18 6.98
C ALA A 161 -4.63 -1.31 6.50
N LEU A 162 -5.59 -1.41 7.42
CA LEU A 162 -7.03 -1.48 7.09
C LEU A 162 -7.48 -0.25 6.30
N ASP A 163 -7.01 0.91 6.74
CA ASP A 163 -7.24 2.21 6.13
C ASP A 163 -6.68 2.34 4.70
N ILE A 164 -5.61 1.62 4.38
CA ILE A 164 -5.06 1.60 3.02
C ILE A 164 -5.76 0.57 2.15
N ILE A 165 -6.11 -0.58 2.70
CA ILE A 165 -6.86 -1.61 1.96
C ILE A 165 -8.27 -1.14 1.60
N SER A 166 -8.90 -0.28 2.41
CA SER A 166 -10.17 0.36 2.03
C SER A 166 -10.06 1.29 0.82
N LEU A 167 -8.85 1.71 0.41
CA LEU A 167 -8.69 2.48 -0.84
C LEU A 167 -8.93 1.62 -2.09
N LEU A 168 -9.00 0.30 -1.96
CA LEU A 168 -9.45 -0.59 -3.02
C LEU A 168 -10.96 -0.45 -3.29
N ASP A 169 -11.73 0.21 -2.43
CA ASP A 169 -13.16 0.52 -2.65
C ASP A 169 -13.35 1.73 -3.58
N ASP A 170 -12.29 2.48 -3.84
CA ASP A 170 -12.33 3.65 -4.72
C ASP A 170 -12.17 3.19 -6.18
N ASP A 171 -13.21 3.38 -7.00
CA ASP A 171 -13.24 2.96 -8.41
C ASP A 171 -12.06 3.51 -9.24
N LEU A 172 -11.57 4.71 -8.95
CA LEU A 172 -10.47 5.32 -9.69
C LEU A 172 -9.12 4.97 -9.09
N TYR A 173 -9.01 5.04 -7.76
CA TYR A 173 -7.74 4.84 -7.08
C TYR A 173 -7.34 3.36 -7.02
N SER A 174 -8.31 2.45 -6.95
CA SER A 174 -8.09 1.00 -7.04
C SER A 174 -7.34 0.63 -8.32
N ARG A 175 -7.64 1.27 -9.46
CA ARG A 175 -6.92 1.05 -10.73
C ARG A 175 -5.43 1.39 -10.62
N LEU A 176 -5.08 2.45 -9.90
CA LEU A 176 -3.68 2.81 -9.64
C LEU A 176 -3.01 1.79 -8.70
N LEU A 177 -3.72 1.29 -7.70
CA LEU A 177 -3.22 0.21 -6.85
C LEU A 177 -3.04 -1.10 -7.64
N LEU A 178 -3.91 -1.37 -8.61
CA LEU A 178 -3.90 -2.57 -9.43
C LEU A 178 -2.86 -2.52 -10.56
N SER A 179 -2.51 -1.35 -11.09
CA SER A 179 -1.53 -1.25 -12.19
C SER A 179 -0.17 -0.68 -11.76
N GLY A 180 -0.12 0.04 -10.63
CA GLY A 180 1.08 0.74 -10.18
C GLY A 180 2.17 -0.17 -9.61
N GLY A 181 3.43 0.27 -9.70
CA GLY A 181 4.57 -0.34 -9.01
C GLY A 181 4.96 0.41 -7.73
N GLY A 182 6.13 0.09 -7.17
CA GLY A 182 6.71 0.78 -6.00
C GLY A 182 5.72 0.90 -4.84
N MET A 183 5.52 2.12 -4.32
CA MET A 183 4.62 2.37 -3.19
C MET A 183 3.21 1.78 -3.33
N PHE A 184 2.67 1.68 -4.55
CA PHE A 184 1.31 1.18 -4.78
C PHE A 184 1.22 -0.34 -4.62
N ARG A 185 2.29 -1.06 -4.93
CA ARG A 185 2.40 -2.51 -4.74
C ARG A 185 2.87 -2.85 -3.33
N ASP A 186 3.90 -2.16 -2.85
CA ASP A 186 4.62 -2.51 -1.62
C ASP A 186 3.77 -2.31 -0.36
N VAL A 187 2.85 -1.32 -0.40
CA VAL A 187 1.95 -1.05 0.72
C VAL A 187 0.99 -2.21 0.99
N SER A 188 0.53 -2.89 -0.06
CA SER A 188 -0.38 -4.03 0.03
C SER A 188 0.31 -5.24 0.67
N THR A 189 1.59 -5.48 0.34
CA THR A 189 2.39 -6.54 0.97
C THR A 189 2.59 -6.30 2.46
N ARG A 190 2.93 -5.06 2.86
CA ARG A 190 3.10 -4.71 4.29
C ARG A 190 1.78 -4.80 5.05
N ALA A 191 0.69 -4.30 4.47
CA ALA A 191 -0.64 -4.40 5.06
C ALA A 191 -1.07 -5.86 5.26
N ALA A 192 -0.80 -6.72 4.28
CA ALA A 192 -1.08 -8.14 4.39
C ALA A 192 -0.34 -8.82 5.54
N ILE A 193 0.96 -8.57 5.69
CA ILE A 193 1.75 -9.10 6.81
C ILE A 193 1.09 -8.72 8.14
N LEU A 194 0.73 -7.44 8.31
CA LEU A 194 0.14 -6.94 9.55
C LEU A 194 -1.23 -7.56 9.85
N ILE A 195 -2.09 -7.71 8.84
CA ILE A 195 -3.42 -8.31 8.99
C ILE A 195 -3.29 -9.82 9.31
N PHE A 196 -2.48 -10.56 8.57
CA PHE A 196 -2.28 -12.00 8.81
C PHE A 196 -1.56 -12.29 10.13
N MET A 197 -0.69 -11.38 10.55
CA MET A 197 -0.07 -11.42 11.87
C MET A 197 -1.11 -11.23 12.98
N GLU A 198 -2.08 -10.34 12.83
CA GLU A 198 -3.20 -10.18 13.79
C GLU A 198 -4.14 -11.40 13.79
N LEU A 199 -4.30 -12.06 12.64
CA LEU A 199 -5.06 -13.31 12.50
C LEU A 199 -4.36 -14.54 13.14
N SER A 200 -3.13 -14.36 13.65
CA SER A 200 -2.30 -15.42 14.24
C SER A 200 -1.94 -15.09 15.70
N PRO A 201 -2.89 -15.14 16.66
CA PRO A 201 -2.61 -14.82 18.06
C PRO A 201 -1.74 -15.90 18.73
N ASP A 202 -1.17 -15.56 19.89
CA ASP A 202 -0.47 -16.54 20.74
C ASP A 202 -1.48 -17.52 21.37
N ALA A 203 -1.11 -18.80 21.37
CA ALA A 203 -1.97 -19.92 21.76
C ALA A 203 -2.27 -20.01 23.27
N GLU A 204 -1.66 -19.16 24.10
CA GLU A 204 -1.52 -19.39 25.55
C GLU A 204 -2.50 -18.61 26.44
N ALA A 205 -3.41 -17.81 25.89
CA ALA A 205 -4.37 -17.09 26.73
C ALA A 205 -5.60 -17.97 27.02
N GLU A 206 -5.70 -18.51 28.23
CA GLU A 206 -6.98 -18.96 28.82
C GLU A 206 -7.90 -17.74 28.92
N VAL A 207 -8.79 -17.55 27.93
CA VAL A 207 -9.68 -16.38 27.86
C VAL A 207 -11.11 -16.72 28.20
N SER A 208 -11.75 -15.84 28.98
CA SER A 208 -13.18 -15.93 29.28
C SER A 208 -14.04 -16.05 28.01
N SER A 209 -15.21 -16.67 28.12
CA SER A 209 -16.15 -16.83 26.99
C SER A 209 -16.54 -15.51 26.33
N LEU A 210 -16.65 -14.42 27.12
CA LEU A 210 -16.90 -13.07 26.61
C LEU A 210 -15.72 -12.54 25.78
N THR A 211 -14.50 -12.82 26.20
CA THR A 211 -13.31 -12.43 25.45
C THR A 211 -13.16 -13.25 24.18
N LYS A 212 -13.47 -14.56 24.22
CA LYS A 212 -13.50 -15.41 23.02
C LYS A 212 -14.49 -14.89 21.98
N ARG A 213 -15.69 -14.45 22.41
CA ARG A 213 -16.69 -13.85 21.50
C ARG A 213 -16.19 -12.56 20.83
N ARG A 214 -15.69 -11.60 21.61
CA ARG A 214 -15.15 -10.34 21.05
C ARG A 214 -13.98 -10.60 20.10
N TYR A 215 -13.15 -11.57 20.45
CA TYR A 215 -12.03 -12.00 19.62
C TYR A 215 -12.53 -12.57 18.29
N GLN A 216 -13.52 -13.48 18.30
CA GLN A 216 -14.12 -14.02 17.08
C GLN A 216 -14.75 -12.95 16.19
N GLU A 217 -15.48 -11.99 16.77
CA GLU A 217 -16.06 -10.86 16.03
C GLU A 217 -14.95 -10.05 15.33
N ARG A 218 -13.87 -9.73 16.04
CA ARG A 218 -12.72 -9.03 15.46
C ARG A 218 -12.02 -9.84 14.36
N GLN A 219 -11.81 -11.14 14.56
CA GLN A 219 -11.19 -12.02 13.57
C GLN A 219 -12.05 -12.14 12.30
N SER A 220 -13.36 -12.23 12.45
CA SER A 220 -14.28 -12.29 11.31
C SER A 220 -14.21 -11.05 10.42
N PHE A 221 -13.99 -9.87 11.03
CA PHE A 221 -13.77 -8.63 10.30
C PHE A 221 -12.42 -8.63 9.59
N LEU A 222 -11.34 -9.02 10.27
CA LEU A 222 -10.00 -9.10 9.67
C LEU A 222 -9.91 -10.12 8.53
N LEU A 223 -10.65 -11.23 8.61
CA LEU A 223 -10.72 -12.21 7.53
C LEU A 223 -11.30 -11.63 6.24
N GLN A 224 -12.26 -10.70 6.32
CA GLN A 224 -12.80 -10.03 5.13
C GLN A 224 -11.72 -9.19 4.43
N TYR A 225 -10.89 -8.47 5.19
CA TYR A 225 -9.76 -7.74 4.63
C TYR A 225 -8.68 -8.67 4.06
N ALA A 226 -8.42 -9.80 4.72
CA ALA A 226 -7.50 -10.82 4.22
C ALA A 226 -7.99 -11.44 2.90
N GLN A 227 -9.27 -11.76 2.78
CA GLN A 227 -9.89 -12.23 1.53
C GLN A 227 -9.74 -11.19 0.41
N ARG A 228 -9.99 -9.92 0.74
CA ARG A 228 -9.81 -8.82 -0.20
C ARG A 228 -8.37 -8.68 -0.69
N LEU A 229 -7.39 -8.88 0.18
CA LEU A 229 -5.96 -8.88 -0.18
C LEU A 229 -5.60 -10.03 -1.12
N VAL A 230 -6.15 -11.23 -0.88
CA VAL A 230 -5.97 -12.37 -1.80
C VAL A 230 -6.57 -12.04 -3.16
N GLN A 231 -7.81 -11.52 -3.19
CA GLN A 231 -8.47 -11.10 -4.43
C GLN A 231 -7.67 -10.03 -5.17
N TYR A 232 -7.19 -9.02 -4.45
CA TYR A 232 -6.32 -7.98 -5.01
C TYR A 232 -5.06 -8.57 -5.66
N ALA A 233 -4.42 -9.56 -5.05
CA ALA A 233 -3.27 -10.23 -5.64
C ALA A 233 -3.63 -11.06 -6.90
N GLU A 234 -4.84 -11.62 -6.98
CA GLU A 234 -5.35 -12.25 -8.20
C GLU A 234 -5.55 -11.21 -9.30
N ASP A 235 -6.22 -10.11 -8.99
CA ASP A 235 -6.52 -9.03 -9.92
C ASP A 235 -5.21 -8.43 -10.46
N ARG A 236 -4.18 -8.26 -9.62
CA ARG A 236 -2.83 -7.88 -10.05
C ARG A 236 -2.24 -8.80 -11.10
N ILE A 237 -2.35 -10.12 -10.91
CA ILE A 237 -1.86 -11.10 -11.90
C ILE A 237 -2.65 -10.99 -13.19
N ARG A 238 -3.96 -10.74 -13.11
CA ARG A 238 -4.81 -10.53 -14.30
C ARG A 238 -4.43 -9.26 -15.07
N GLU A 239 -4.08 -8.19 -14.36
CA GLU A 239 -3.75 -6.88 -14.91
C GLU A 239 -2.32 -6.73 -15.43
N GLY A 240 -1.39 -7.63 -15.09
CA GLY A 240 -0.01 -7.41 -15.52
C GLY A 240 1.05 -8.20 -14.78
N GLU A 241 0.86 -8.41 -13.47
CA GLU A 241 1.88 -8.95 -12.59
C GLU A 241 2.35 -10.33 -13.05
N THR A 242 3.66 -10.49 -13.23
CA THR A 242 4.29 -11.76 -13.61
C THR A 242 4.73 -12.57 -12.40
N SER A 243 4.92 -11.91 -11.26
CA SER A 243 5.27 -12.56 -10.00
C SER A 243 4.06 -13.19 -9.34
N VAL A 244 4.07 -14.52 -9.25
CA VAL A 244 3.04 -15.31 -8.56
C VAL A 244 3.26 -15.39 -7.04
N LYS A 245 4.46 -15.02 -6.57
CA LYS A 245 4.91 -15.24 -5.18
C LYS A 245 3.98 -14.61 -4.15
N THR A 246 3.62 -13.34 -4.38
CA THR A 246 2.72 -12.61 -3.49
C THR A 246 1.37 -13.32 -3.38
N TYR A 247 0.76 -13.68 -4.51
CA TYR A 247 -0.52 -14.38 -4.49
C TYR A 247 -0.45 -15.72 -3.75
N VAL A 248 0.51 -16.56 -4.09
CA VAL A 248 0.68 -17.89 -3.47
C VAL A 248 0.90 -17.76 -1.97
N PHE A 249 1.71 -16.80 -1.54
CA PHE A 249 1.91 -16.51 -0.13
C PHE A 249 0.61 -16.10 0.57
N LEU A 250 -0.13 -15.13 0.03
CA LEU A 250 -1.37 -14.66 0.63
C LEU A 250 -2.44 -15.76 0.67
N ARG A 251 -2.51 -16.59 -0.38
CA ARG A 251 -3.42 -17.75 -0.44
C ARG A 251 -3.13 -18.76 0.66
N LEU A 252 -1.86 -19.06 0.91
CA LEU A 252 -1.45 -19.94 2.00
C LEU A 252 -1.76 -19.33 3.37
N MET A 253 -1.42 -18.06 3.59
CA MET A 253 -1.73 -17.37 4.84
C MET A 253 -3.24 -17.32 5.11
N MET A 254 -4.05 -17.15 4.05
CA MET A 254 -5.51 -17.23 4.12
C MET A 254 -5.98 -18.61 4.54
N ALA A 255 -5.50 -19.69 3.91
CA ALA A 255 -5.86 -21.06 4.29
C ALA A 255 -5.53 -21.34 5.77
N ARG A 256 -4.36 -20.89 6.23
CA ARG A 256 -3.90 -21.00 7.62
C ARG A 256 -4.80 -20.20 8.59
N ALA A 257 -5.28 -19.03 8.18
CA ALA A 257 -6.18 -18.20 8.97
C ALA A 257 -7.61 -18.77 9.03
N GLU A 258 -8.12 -19.31 7.92
CA GLU A 258 -9.44 -19.94 7.85
C GLU A 258 -9.52 -21.22 8.69
N ALA A 259 -8.48 -22.05 8.66
CA ALA A 259 -8.39 -23.24 9.51
C ALA A 259 -8.46 -22.86 10.99
N ARG A 260 -7.70 -21.84 11.41
CA ARG A 260 -7.73 -21.32 12.77
C ARG A 260 -9.08 -20.76 13.17
N PHE A 261 -9.71 -19.98 12.30
CA PHE A 261 -11.02 -19.41 12.59
C PHE A 261 -12.10 -20.48 12.80
N LYS A 262 -11.94 -21.64 12.14
CA LYS A 262 -12.82 -22.81 12.29
C LYS A 262 -12.40 -23.75 13.45
N ASP A 263 -11.40 -23.37 14.24
CA ASP A 263 -10.79 -24.21 15.29
C ASP A 263 -10.29 -25.58 14.74
N CYS A 264 -9.87 -25.63 13.47
CA CYS A 264 -9.31 -26.82 12.81
C CYS A 264 -7.78 -26.82 12.85
N PRO A 265 -7.12 -28.00 12.97
CA PRO A 265 -5.68 -28.09 12.80
C PRO A 265 -5.28 -27.74 11.36
N PHE A 266 -4.10 -27.16 11.20
CA PHE A 266 -3.49 -26.89 9.89
C PHE A 266 -2.23 -27.73 9.76
N THR A 267 -2.26 -28.71 8.86
CA THR A 267 -1.20 -29.72 8.69
C THR A 267 -0.28 -29.41 7.51
N GLU A 268 0.83 -30.13 7.40
CA GLU A 268 1.73 -30.06 6.25
C GLU A 268 1.04 -30.45 4.93
N ASN A 269 0.08 -31.37 4.99
CA ASN A 269 -0.73 -31.74 3.83
C ASN A 269 -1.63 -30.57 3.39
N ASP A 270 -2.25 -29.86 4.33
CA ASP A 270 -3.08 -28.68 4.04
C ASP A 270 -2.23 -27.54 3.44
N MET A 271 -1.00 -27.39 3.92
CA MET A 271 -0.04 -26.45 3.34
C MET A 271 0.31 -26.82 1.90
N THR A 272 0.67 -28.08 1.66
CA THR A 272 1.04 -28.58 0.32
C THR A 272 -0.13 -28.41 -0.66
N GLU A 273 -1.34 -28.73 -0.21
CA GLU A 273 -2.55 -28.58 -1.03
C GLU A 273 -2.84 -27.10 -1.34
N ALA A 274 -2.78 -26.21 -0.35
CA ALA A 274 -2.98 -24.78 -0.56
C ALA A 274 -1.95 -24.17 -1.53
N LEU A 275 -0.69 -24.63 -1.45
CA LEU A 275 0.36 -24.23 -2.39
C LEU A 275 0.05 -24.73 -3.81
N ARG A 276 -0.29 -26.01 -3.94
CA ARG A 276 -0.65 -26.64 -5.22
C ARG A 276 -1.81 -25.90 -5.90
N GLU A 277 -2.91 -25.69 -5.18
CA GLU A 277 -4.06 -24.92 -5.66
C GLU A 277 -3.67 -23.50 -6.09
N GLY A 278 -2.82 -22.83 -5.28
CA GLY A 278 -2.32 -21.50 -5.59
C GLY A 278 -1.53 -21.45 -6.90
N PHE A 279 -0.61 -22.40 -7.09
CA PHE A 279 0.19 -22.50 -8.32
C PHE A 279 -0.66 -22.87 -9.54
N ASP A 280 -1.58 -23.83 -9.42
CA ASP A 280 -2.48 -24.23 -10.50
C ASP A 280 -3.35 -23.06 -10.95
N LYS A 281 -3.88 -22.28 -10.00
CA LYS A 281 -4.65 -21.07 -10.29
C LYS A 281 -3.82 -19.99 -10.96
N CYS A 282 -2.58 -19.75 -10.51
CA CYS A 282 -1.65 -18.85 -11.18
C CYS A 282 -1.33 -19.29 -12.61
N GLN A 283 -1.06 -20.57 -12.82
CA GLN A 283 -0.76 -21.11 -14.14
C GLN A 283 -1.93 -20.87 -15.09
N THR A 284 -3.17 -21.06 -14.61
CA THR A 284 -4.39 -20.82 -15.37
C THR A 284 -4.50 -19.34 -15.76
N MET A 285 -4.39 -18.43 -14.79
CA MET A 285 -4.47 -16.98 -15.05
C MET A 285 -3.40 -16.49 -16.04
N LEU A 286 -2.17 -17.00 -15.94
CA LEU A 286 -1.09 -16.64 -16.85
C LEU A 286 -1.29 -17.20 -18.27
N LYS A 287 -1.81 -18.43 -18.40
CA LYS A 287 -2.16 -19.02 -19.70
C LYS A 287 -3.29 -18.24 -20.37
N ASP A 288 -4.34 -17.89 -19.63
CA ASP A 288 -5.46 -17.10 -20.14
C ASP A 288 -4.99 -15.73 -20.67
N ARG A 289 -4.08 -15.07 -19.96
CA ARG A 289 -3.47 -13.82 -20.41
C ARG A 289 -2.67 -13.98 -21.69
N LEU A 290 -1.85 -15.03 -21.78
CA LEU A 290 -1.07 -15.31 -22.99
C LEU A 290 -1.97 -15.52 -24.21
N LEU A 291 -3.08 -16.24 -24.04
CA LEU A 291 -4.08 -16.43 -25.10
C LEU A 291 -4.72 -15.12 -25.54
N ASN A 292 -5.07 -14.24 -24.59
CA ASN A 292 -5.67 -12.94 -24.90
C ASN A 292 -4.70 -12.01 -25.65
N VAL A 293 -3.41 -12.00 -25.28
CA VAL A 293 -2.37 -11.22 -26.00
C VAL A 293 -2.23 -11.71 -27.44
N ASN A 294 -2.20 -13.02 -27.65
CA ASN A 294 -2.10 -13.61 -28.98
C ASN A 294 -3.32 -13.28 -29.86
N GLN A 295 -4.52 -13.20 -29.29
CA GLN A 295 -5.73 -12.82 -30.03
C GLN A 295 -5.76 -11.32 -30.39
N ALA A 296 -5.27 -10.44 -29.51
CA ALA A 296 -5.18 -9.01 -29.78
C ALA A 296 -4.20 -8.71 -30.93
N ASN A 297 -3.04 -9.38 -30.94
CA ASN A 297 -2.03 -9.20 -31.99
C ASN A 297 -2.52 -9.63 -33.38
N VAL A 298 -3.32 -10.71 -33.45
CA VAL A 298 -3.92 -11.18 -34.72
C VAL A 298 -4.95 -10.18 -35.29
N HIS A 299 -5.57 -9.35 -34.45
CA HIS A 299 -6.52 -8.33 -34.89
C HIS A 299 -5.87 -7.02 -35.36
N ASP A 300 -4.70 -6.64 -34.81
CA ASP A 300 -3.99 -5.41 -35.21
C ASP A 300 -3.29 -5.55 -36.58
N ASP A 301 -2.86 -6.75 -36.96
CA ASP A 301 -2.28 -7.04 -38.28
C ASP A 301 -3.31 -6.94 -39.44
N ALA A 302 -4.60 -6.79 -39.13
CA ALA A 302 -5.68 -6.77 -40.12
C ALA A 302 -6.19 -5.36 -40.50
N VAL A 303 -5.64 -4.28 -39.93
CA VAL A 303 -6.11 -2.90 -40.21
C VAL A 303 -5.04 -2.07 -40.93
N PRO A 304 -5.12 -1.93 -42.27
CA PRO A 304 -4.29 -0.98 -42.99
C PRO A 304 -4.84 0.44 -42.75
N GLY A 305 -4.17 1.23 -41.90
CA GLY A 305 -4.31 2.69 -41.89
C GLY A 305 -4.76 3.38 -40.60
N SER A 306 -4.35 2.93 -39.41
CA SER A 306 -4.57 3.72 -38.18
C SER A 306 -3.50 4.82 -38.01
N PRO A 307 -3.83 6.11 -37.75
CA PRO A 307 -2.87 7.21 -37.73
C PRO A 307 -2.04 7.34 -36.44
N LEU A 308 -2.14 6.38 -35.51
CA LEU A 308 -1.47 6.44 -34.20
C LEU A 308 -0.11 5.71 -34.14
N GLY A 309 0.38 5.20 -35.28
CA GLY A 309 1.69 4.52 -35.39
C GLY A 309 2.93 5.42 -35.27
N ALA A 310 2.82 6.63 -34.71
CA ALA A 310 3.92 7.61 -34.67
C ALA A 310 4.73 7.63 -33.36
N TRP A 311 4.47 6.72 -32.42
CA TRP A 311 5.26 6.59 -31.18
C TRP A 311 5.75 5.15 -31.01
N THR A 312 6.45 4.63 -32.01
CA THR A 312 7.40 3.53 -31.79
C THR A 312 8.76 4.13 -31.44
N PRO A 313 9.33 3.87 -30.26
CA PRO A 313 10.76 4.03 -30.07
C PRO A 313 11.46 3.01 -30.96
N ASN A 314 11.95 3.44 -32.11
CA ASN A 314 12.80 2.62 -32.96
C ASN A 314 14.09 2.26 -32.21
N GLU A 315 14.43 0.97 -32.31
CA GLU A 315 15.78 0.46 -32.49
C GLU A 315 16.83 0.79 -31.41
N LEU A 316 16.70 0.11 -30.27
CA LEU A 316 17.88 -0.38 -29.55
C LEU A 316 17.72 -1.90 -29.43
N ASN A 317 18.44 -2.63 -30.31
CA ASN A 317 18.65 -4.08 -30.32
C ASN A 317 17.98 -4.86 -29.16
N GLU A 318 16.79 -5.42 -29.41
CA GLU A 318 16.28 -6.51 -28.59
C GLU A 318 17.10 -7.77 -28.89
N PRO A 319 17.62 -8.47 -27.87
CA PRO A 319 18.12 -9.83 -28.07
C PRO A 319 16.92 -10.74 -28.40
N SER A 320 17.01 -11.43 -29.54
CA SER A 320 16.03 -12.43 -29.99
C SER A 320 15.74 -13.44 -28.88
N TYR A 321 14.55 -13.37 -28.28
CA TYR A 321 14.04 -14.32 -27.30
C TYR A 321 13.48 -15.60 -27.95
N SER A 322 14.17 -16.11 -28.96
CA SER A 322 13.75 -17.33 -29.68
C SER A 322 14.30 -18.63 -29.09
N ASP A 323 15.18 -18.58 -28.09
CA ASP A 323 15.76 -19.78 -27.48
C ASP A 323 15.41 -19.88 -25.99
N PHE A 324 14.14 -20.12 -25.67
CA PHE A 324 13.77 -20.77 -24.41
C PHE A 324 13.35 -22.21 -24.72
N PRO A 325 14.19 -23.22 -24.41
CA PRO A 325 13.81 -24.61 -24.53
C PRO A 325 12.59 -24.87 -23.63
N THR A 326 11.46 -25.19 -24.23
CA THR A 326 10.19 -25.54 -23.58
C THR A 326 10.25 -26.82 -22.73
N ASP A 327 11.40 -27.48 -22.67
CA ASP A 327 11.57 -28.79 -22.01
C ASP A 327 11.98 -28.71 -20.53
N ASN A 328 12.15 -27.52 -19.93
CA ASN A 328 12.53 -27.36 -18.52
C ASN A 328 11.38 -27.24 -17.51
N PHE A 329 10.13 -27.54 -17.91
CA PHE A 329 8.98 -27.53 -16.99
C PHE A 329 8.79 -28.85 -16.19
N SER A 330 9.85 -29.62 -15.94
CA SER A 330 9.84 -30.66 -14.90
C SER A 330 10.03 -30.03 -13.51
N LEU A 331 9.10 -29.15 -13.11
CA LEU A 331 9.19 -28.31 -11.91
C LEU A 331 8.72 -29.02 -10.62
N VAL A 332 8.78 -30.35 -10.57
CA VAL A 332 8.24 -31.12 -9.43
C VAL A 332 9.31 -31.44 -8.38
N ASN A 333 10.61 -31.44 -8.71
CA ASN A 333 11.62 -31.97 -7.79
C ASN A 333 12.81 -31.07 -7.41
N ASP A 334 12.99 -29.87 -7.97
CA ASP A 334 14.25 -29.11 -7.71
C ASP A 334 14.09 -27.59 -7.58
N VAL A 335 12.90 -27.12 -7.18
CA VAL A 335 12.74 -25.72 -6.80
C VAL A 335 12.63 -25.61 -5.29
N ASN A 336 13.78 -25.49 -4.63
CA ASN A 336 13.85 -24.98 -3.26
C ASN A 336 13.55 -23.47 -3.31
N ILE A 337 12.27 -23.10 -3.44
CA ILE A 337 11.84 -21.73 -3.15
C ILE A 337 12.01 -21.58 -1.64
N ASP A 338 12.98 -20.76 -1.27
CA ASP A 338 13.18 -20.34 0.10
C ASP A 338 11.92 -19.63 0.62
N PHE A 339 11.20 -20.34 1.48
CA PHE A 339 10.04 -19.87 2.22
C PHE A 339 10.43 -19.64 3.69
N ASP A 340 11.66 -19.23 4.00
CA ASP A 340 12.09 -18.92 5.37
C ASP A 340 11.14 -17.93 6.08
N PHE A 341 10.42 -17.11 5.30
CA PHE A 341 9.37 -16.22 5.79
C PHE A 341 8.08 -16.91 6.29
N LEU A 342 7.86 -18.19 5.96
CA LEU A 342 6.76 -19.03 6.46
C LEU A 342 7.12 -19.78 7.74
N SER A 343 8.39 -19.76 8.15
CA SER A 343 8.79 -20.39 9.40
C SER A 343 8.09 -19.70 10.57
N ASP A 344 7.69 -20.46 11.59
CA ASP A 344 7.23 -19.89 12.88
C ASP A 344 8.35 -19.05 13.56
N GLN A 345 9.53 -18.97 12.94
CA GLN A 345 10.68 -18.15 13.30
C GLN A 345 10.74 -16.80 12.55
N LEU A 346 9.73 -16.41 11.75
CA LEU A 346 9.72 -15.10 11.08
C LEU A 346 9.94 -13.92 12.05
N PRO A 347 9.32 -13.86 13.24
CA PRO A 347 9.63 -12.80 14.21
C PRO A 347 11.01 -12.99 14.86
N SER A 348 11.74 -14.07 14.61
CA SER A 348 13.15 -14.29 15.00
C SER A 348 14.10 -13.82 13.93
N GLN A 349 13.88 -14.25 12.69
CA GLN A 349 14.73 -13.90 11.57
C GLN A 349 14.72 -12.39 11.30
N TRP A 350 13.60 -11.69 11.54
CA TRP A 350 13.52 -10.22 11.48
C TRP A 350 14.04 -9.49 12.72
N VAL A 351 14.09 -10.15 13.88
CA VAL A 351 14.57 -9.57 15.15
C VAL A 351 16.08 -9.72 15.30
N ASP A 352 16.63 -10.82 14.77
CA ASP A 352 18.05 -11.17 14.81
C ASP A 352 18.82 -10.67 13.57
N GLN A 353 18.12 -10.22 12.53
CA GLN A 353 18.74 -9.47 11.45
C GLN A 353 19.03 -8.03 11.91
N THR A 354 20.32 -7.70 11.97
CA THR A 354 20.78 -6.31 11.92
C THR A 354 20.43 -5.76 10.55
N TRP A 355 19.23 -5.22 10.43
CA TRP A 355 18.86 -4.42 9.26
C TRP A 355 19.76 -3.19 9.28
N PHE A 356 20.61 -3.10 8.25
CA PHE A 356 21.67 -2.11 8.10
C PHE A 356 21.21 -0.69 8.38
#